data_AF-P70260-F1
#
_entry.id   AF-P70260-F1
#
_cell.length_a   1.000
_cell.length_b   1.000
_cell.length_c   1.000
_cell.angle_alpha   90.00
_cell.angle_beta   90.00
_cell.angle_gamma   90.00
#
_symmetry.space_group_name_H-M   'P 1'
#
loop_
_entity.id
_entity.type
_entity.pdbx_description
1 polymer ?
#
loop_
_entity_poly.entity_id
_entity_poly.type
_entity_poly.pdbx_seq_one_letter_code
_entity_poly.pdbx_strand_id
1 'polypeptide(L)'
;FTQGDVGLAMGKLYGNDFSQTTISRFEALNLSFKNMCKLKPLLEKWLNDAESSPSDPSASTPSSYPTLSEVFGRKRKKRTSIETNIRLTLEKRFQDNPKPSSEEISMIAEQLSMEKEVV
;
A
#
# COMPACT_ATOMS: atom_id res chain seq x y z
N PHE A 1 12.34 6.83 14.91
CA PHE A 1 11.35 6.62 13.83
C PHE A 1 10.44 5.48 14.20
N THR A 2 9.12 5.65 14.08
CA THR A 2 8.17 4.52 14.15
C THR A 2 8.12 3.80 12.80
N GLN A 3 7.67 2.54 12.78
CA GLN A 3 7.45 1.79 11.53
C GLN A 3 6.49 2.52 10.57
N GLY A 4 5.55 3.31 11.09
CA GLY A 4 4.69 4.18 10.30
C GLY A 4 5.45 5.34 9.66
N ASP A 5 6.33 6.00 10.41
CA ASP A 5 7.16 7.10 9.90
C ASP A 5 8.09 6.62 8.78
N VAL A 6 8.69 5.42 8.95
CA VAL A 6 9.51 4.78 7.91
C VAL A 6 8.67 4.58 6.65
N GLY A 7 7.50 3.95 6.77
CA GLY A 7 6.62 3.69 5.63
C GLY A 7 6.19 4.95 4.86
N LEU A 8 5.94 6.05 5.58
CA LEU A 8 5.62 7.35 4.99
C LEU A 8 6.83 8.02 4.33
N ALA A 9 8.01 7.97 4.96
CA ALA A 9 9.25 8.51 4.40
C ALA A 9 9.64 7.79 3.09
N MET A 10 9.48 6.47 3.07
CA MET A 10 9.66 5.65 1.87
C MET A 10 8.73 6.09 0.72
N GLY A 11 7.48 6.44 1.05
CA GLY A 11 6.52 6.94 0.08
C GLY A 11 6.94 8.25 -0.60
N LYS A 12 7.51 9.17 0.18
CA LYS A 12 8.05 10.44 -0.34
C LYS A 12 9.27 10.23 -1.24
N LEU A 13 10.15 9.30 -0.88
CA LEU A 13 11.40 9.03 -1.61
C LEU A 13 11.21 8.20 -2.86
N TYR A 14 10.32 7.20 -2.82
CA TYR A 14 10.19 6.17 -3.86
C TYR A 14 8.79 6.13 -4.51
N GLY A 15 7.94 7.12 -4.22
CA GLY A 15 6.65 7.32 -4.88
C GLY A 15 5.53 6.36 -4.48
N ASN A 16 5.79 5.42 -3.57
CA ASN A 16 4.78 4.48 -3.05
C ASN A 16 4.93 4.29 -1.54
N ASP A 17 3.88 4.68 -0.80
CA ASP A 17 3.83 4.50 0.65
C ASP A 17 3.82 3.02 1.01
N PHE A 18 4.58 2.67 2.06
CA PHE A 18 4.45 1.38 2.71
C PHE A 18 3.63 1.55 3.98
N SER A 19 2.76 0.58 4.27
CA SER A 19 2.03 0.57 5.53
C SER A 19 2.94 0.17 6.69
N GLN A 20 2.61 0.60 7.91
CA GLN A 20 3.27 0.10 9.13
C GLN A 20 3.31 -1.43 9.17
N THR A 21 2.22 -2.10 8.76
CA THR A 21 2.16 -3.57 8.67
C THR A 21 3.18 -4.14 7.70
N THR A 22 3.51 -3.43 6.61
CA THR A 22 4.54 -3.88 5.65
C THR A 22 5.92 -3.83 6.29
N ILE A 23 6.25 -2.74 6.97
CA ILE A 23 7.54 -2.58 7.68
C ILE A 23 7.66 -3.60 8.82
N SER A 24 6.63 -3.76 9.64
CA SER A 24 6.57 -4.76 10.70
C SER A 24 6.80 -6.19 10.19
N ARG A 25 6.16 -6.56 9.08
CA ARG A 25 6.35 -7.89 8.47
C ARG A 25 7.74 -8.07 7.88
N PHE A 26 8.35 -7.01 7.36
CA PHE A 26 9.73 -7.07 6.88
C PHE A 26 10.70 -7.34 8.04
N GLU A 27 10.59 -6.59 9.14
CA GLU A 27 11.40 -6.77 10.35
C GLU A 27 11.24 -8.16 10.99
N ALA A 28 10.01 -8.68 11.02
CA ALA A 28 9.71 -10.00 11.58
C ALA A 28 9.98 -11.17 10.62
N LEU A 29 10.65 -10.93 9.49
CA LEU A 29 10.90 -11.91 8.44
C LEU A 29 9.64 -12.60 7.87
N ASN A 30 8.48 -11.95 7.99
CA ASN A 30 7.16 -12.50 7.66
C ASN A 30 6.63 -12.02 6.29
N LEU A 31 7.48 -12.06 5.27
CA LEU A 31 7.15 -11.84 3.87
C LEU A 31 7.79 -12.96 3.05
N SER A 32 7.29 -13.19 1.83
CA SER A 32 7.95 -14.11 0.91
C SER A 32 9.38 -13.64 0.61
N PHE A 33 10.28 -14.58 0.32
CA PHE A 33 11.66 -14.28 -0.03
C PHE A 33 11.78 -13.21 -1.13
N LYS A 34 10.98 -13.35 -2.20
CA LYS A 34 10.95 -12.38 -3.31
C LYS A 34 10.53 -10.98 -2.85
N ASN A 35 9.60 -10.86 -1.90
CA ASN A 35 9.20 -9.56 -1.35
C ASN A 35 10.28 -8.96 -0.45
N MET A 36 10.98 -9.79 0.34
CA MET A 36 12.12 -9.34 1.13
C MET A 36 13.23 -8.77 0.27
N CYS A 37 13.63 -9.50 -0.78
CA CYS A 37 14.68 -9.05 -1.71
C CYS A 37 14.32 -7.74 -2.40
N LYS A 38 13.02 -7.47 -2.62
CA LYS A 38 12.56 -6.20 -3.19
C LYS A 38 12.60 -5.05 -2.20
N LEU A 39 12.24 -5.30 -0.93
CA LEU A 39 12.18 -4.25 0.10
C LEU A 39 13.54 -3.91 0.70
N LYS A 40 14.44 -4.90 0.84
CA LYS A 40 15.77 -4.74 1.45
C LYS A 40 16.56 -3.55 0.87
N PRO A 41 16.82 -3.45 -0.45
CA PRO A 41 17.64 -2.35 -0.98
C PRO A 41 16.98 -0.98 -0.79
N LEU A 42 15.64 -0.91 -0.75
CA LEU A 42 14.91 0.34 -0.54
C LEU A 42 15.05 0.83 0.91
N LEU A 43 14.87 -0.08 1.88
CA LEU A 43 14.99 0.23 3.30
C LEU A 43 16.44 0.49 3.73
N GLU A 44 17.40 -0.22 3.14
CA GLU A 44 18.83 0.01 3.35
C GLU A 44 19.26 1.38 2.84
N LYS A 45 18.82 1.77 1.63
CA LYS A 45 19.08 3.12 1.12
C LYS A 45 18.46 4.21 1.99
N TRP A 46 17.20 4.04 2.41
CA TRP A 46 16.56 4.98 3.33
C TRP A 46 17.31 5.12 4.65
N LEU A 47 17.80 4.01 5.21
CA LEU A 47 18.55 4.02 6.45
C LEU A 47 19.84 4.84 6.31
N ASN A 48 20.62 4.59 5.25
CA ASN A 48 21.83 5.35 4.96
C ASN A 48 21.55 6.86 4.76
N ASP A 49 20.47 7.20 4.06
CA ASP A 49 20.05 8.59 3.84
C ASP A 49 19.62 9.28 5.16
N ALA A 50 18.97 8.54 6.06
CA ALA A 50 18.55 9.04 7.38
C ALA A 50 19.74 9.24 8.33
N GLU A 51 20.77 8.40 8.25
CA GLU A 51 21.98 8.48 9.07
C GLU A 51 22.96 9.58 8.62
N SER A 52 22.97 9.91 7.32
CA SER A 52 23.86 10.94 6.75
C SER A 52 23.35 12.38 6.87
N SER A 53 22.09 12.58 7.25
CA SER A 53 21.51 13.91 7.49
C SER A 53 22.00 14.47 8.84
N PRO A 54 22.61 15.68 8.90
CA PRO A 54 23.08 16.25 10.16
C PRO A 54 21.89 16.44 11.12
N SER A 55 22.04 15.88 12.32
CA SER A 55 21.03 15.82 13.35
C SER A 55 20.82 17.21 13.96
N ASP A 56 19.82 17.94 13.49
CA ASP A 56 19.25 19.04 14.26
C ASP A 56 18.17 18.46 15.20
N PRO A 57 18.40 18.42 16.52
CA PRO A 57 17.46 17.83 17.48
C PRO A 57 16.17 18.63 17.65
N SER A 58 16.03 19.80 17.00
CA SER A 58 14.81 20.62 17.00
C SER A 58 13.89 20.38 15.80
N ALA A 59 14.35 19.64 14.78
CA ALA A 59 13.59 19.39 13.57
C ALA A 59 12.79 18.07 13.67
N SER A 60 11.75 18.05 14.50
CA SER A 60 10.66 17.07 14.45
C SER A 60 9.76 17.22 13.20
N THR A 61 10.30 17.79 12.12
CA THR A 61 9.63 17.96 10.83
C THR A 61 10.51 17.29 9.79
N PRO A 62 10.00 16.32 9.01
CA PRO A 62 10.81 15.68 7.98
C PRO A 62 11.14 16.72 6.91
N SER A 63 12.39 17.21 6.93
CA SER A 63 12.96 18.06 5.89
C SER A 63 12.66 17.49 4.51
N SER A 64 12.25 18.37 3.60
CA SER A 64 11.86 18.05 2.24
C SER A 64 12.96 17.26 1.52
N TYR A 65 12.77 15.95 1.43
CA TYR A 65 13.66 15.08 0.67
C TYR A 65 13.54 15.38 -0.83
N PRO A 66 14.65 15.37 -1.60
CA PRO A 66 14.61 15.51 -3.05
C PRO A 66 13.81 14.34 -3.66
N THR A 67 12.79 14.68 -4.43
CA THR A 67 11.87 13.72 -5.05
C THR A 67 12.57 12.95 -6.17
N LEU A 68 12.94 11.68 -5.93
CA LEU A 68 13.34 10.72 -6.97
C LEU A 68 12.09 10.14 -7.66
N SER A 69 11.25 11.02 -8.22
CA SER A 69 9.95 10.68 -8.78
C SER A 69 10.00 10.01 -10.17
N GLU A 70 11.16 9.96 -10.82
CA GLU A 70 11.26 9.51 -12.22
C GLU A 70 11.25 7.98 -12.42
N VAL A 71 11.45 7.17 -11.37
CA VAL A 71 11.61 5.71 -11.52
C VAL A 71 10.32 4.92 -11.29
N PHE A 72 9.31 5.51 -10.64
CA PHE A 72 8.12 4.76 -10.22
C PHE A 72 6.84 5.31 -10.83
N GLY A 73 6.34 4.60 -11.84
CA GLY A 73 5.03 4.83 -12.44
C GLY A 73 3.86 4.72 -11.46
N ARG A 74 2.67 5.07 -11.97
CA ARG A 74 1.33 5.11 -11.35
C ARG A 74 1.26 4.73 -9.85
N LYS A 75 0.90 5.70 -9.01
CA LYS A 75 0.60 5.54 -7.58
C LYS A 75 -0.38 4.39 -7.36
N ARG A 76 -0.10 3.54 -6.36
CA ARG A 76 -0.98 2.42 -5.97
C ARG A 76 -2.37 2.92 -5.55
N LYS A 77 -3.43 2.24 -6.01
CA LYS A 77 -4.82 2.49 -5.59
C LYS A 77 -4.98 2.19 -4.09
N LYS A 78 -5.69 3.05 -3.36
CA LYS A 78 -6.00 2.83 -1.95
C LYS A 78 -6.91 1.60 -1.79
N ARG A 79 -6.79 0.92 -0.66
CA ARG A 79 -7.66 -0.23 -0.33
C ARG A 79 -9.09 0.26 -0.12
N THR A 80 -10.06 -0.34 -0.80
CA THR A 80 -11.49 -0.11 -0.56
C THR A 80 -11.95 -0.97 0.62
N SER A 81 -12.54 -0.34 1.64
CA SER A 81 -13.23 -1.05 2.71
C SER A 81 -14.63 -1.42 2.22
N ILE A 82 -14.98 -2.70 2.29
CA ILE A 82 -16.30 -3.20 1.89
C ILE A 82 -17.15 -3.36 3.16
N GLU A 83 -18.29 -2.65 3.19
CA GLU A 83 -19.23 -2.73 4.31
C GLU A 83 -19.83 -4.14 4.46
N THR A 84 -20.25 -4.50 5.68
CA THR A 84 -20.71 -5.85 5.98
C THR A 84 -21.93 -6.28 5.16
N ASN A 85 -22.92 -5.40 4.99
CA ASN A 85 -24.10 -5.62 4.14
C ASN A 85 -23.75 -5.88 2.67
N ILE A 86 -22.81 -5.09 2.12
CA ILE A 86 -22.31 -5.23 0.75
C ILE A 86 -21.60 -6.58 0.60
N ARG A 87 -20.71 -6.91 1.55
CA ARG A 87 -20.01 -8.20 1.59
C ARG A 87 -20.99 -9.37 1.59
N LEU A 88 -22.01 -9.34 2.45
CA LEU A 88 -23.02 -10.41 2.52
C LEU A 88 -23.77 -10.58 1.19
N THR A 89 -24.03 -9.49 0.49
CA THR A 89 -24.69 -9.53 -0.83
C THR A 89 -23.77 -10.14 -1.89
N LEU A 90 -22.48 -9.76 -1.91
CA LEU A 90 -21.48 -10.35 -2.80
C LEU A 90 -21.30 -11.86 -2.53
N GLU A 91 -21.28 -12.26 -1.26
CA GLU A 91 -21.14 -13.67 -0.86
C GLU A 91 -22.34 -14.52 -1.30
N LYS A 92 -23.56 -13.97 -1.23
CA LYS A 92 -24.75 -14.62 -1.79
C LYS A 92 -24.66 -14.80 -3.31
N ARG A 93 -24.26 -13.74 -4.04
CA ARG A 93 -24.09 -13.81 -5.51
C ARG A 93 -23.03 -14.83 -5.91
N PHE A 94 -21.94 -14.94 -5.14
CA PHE A 94 -20.89 -15.92 -5.37
C PHE A 94 -21.39 -17.37 -5.19
N GLN A 95 -22.28 -17.62 -4.22
CA GLN A 95 -22.91 -18.93 -4.05
C GLN A 95 -23.79 -19.31 -5.24
N ASP A 96 -24.51 -18.35 -5.83
CA ASP A 96 -25.36 -18.58 -6.99
C ASP A 96 -24.53 -18.81 -8.28
N ASN A 97 -23.51 -17.97 -8.52
CA ASN A 97 -22.58 -18.10 -9.63
C ASN A 97 -21.18 -17.61 -9.21
N PRO A 98 -20.20 -18.50 -8.99
CA PRO A 98 -18.85 -18.10 -8.58
C PRO A 98 -18.02 -17.51 -9.73
N LYS A 99 -18.53 -17.52 -10.97
CA LYS A 99 -17.88 -16.98 -12.18
C LYS A 99 -18.86 -16.12 -12.97
N PRO A 100 -19.29 -14.97 -12.43
CA PRO A 100 -20.15 -14.05 -13.16
C PRO A 100 -19.44 -13.51 -14.41
N SER A 101 -20.22 -13.28 -15.45
CA SER A 101 -19.80 -12.61 -16.67
C SER A 101 -19.51 -11.12 -16.41
N SER A 102 -18.82 -10.47 -17.35
CA SER A 102 -18.52 -9.04 -17.28
C SER A 102 -19.77 -8.16 -17.17
N GLU A 103 -20.88 -8.59 -17.78
CA GLU A 103 -22.18 -7.90 -17.73
C GLU A 103 -22.81 -8.06 -16.34
N GLU A 104 -22.84 -9.28 -15.79
CA GLU A 104 -23.32 -9.54 -14.44
C GLU A 104 -22.52 -8.78 -13.38
N ILE A 105 -21.19 -8.71 -13.50
CA ILE A 105 -20.34 -7.90 -12.61
C ILE A 105 -20.74 -6.41 -12.69
N SER A 106 -21.03 -5.90 -13.89
CA SER A 106 -21.47 -4.51 -14.08
C SER A 106 -22.81 -4.24 -13.41
N MET A 107 -23.77 -5.17 -13.53
CA MET A 107 -25.07 -5.06 -12.86
C MET A 107 -24.95 -5.11 -11.34
N ILE A 108 -24.10 -6.00 -10.80
CA ILE A 108 -23.86 -6.10 -9.36
C ILE A 108 -23.20 -4.81 -8.84
N ALA A 109 -22.23 -4.27 -9.58
CA ALA A 109 -21.56 -3.01 -9.25
C ALA A 109 -22.54 -1.84 -9.20
N GLU A 110 -23.43 -1.70 -10.19
CA GLU A 110 -24.47 -0.67 -10.20
C GLU A 110 -25.45 -0.84 -9.02
N GLN A 111 -25.94 -2.07 -8.79
CA GLN A 111 -26.85 -2.39 -7.69
C GLN A 111 -26.25 -2.04 -6.32
N LEU A 112 -24.95 -2.29 -6.13
CA LEU A 112 -24.24 -2.02 -4.87
C LEU A 112 -23.61 -0.63 -4.82
N SER A 113 -23.76 0.18 -5.88
CA SER A 113 -23.07 1.47 -6.03
C SER A 113 -21.56 1.38 -5.80
N MET A 114 -20.93 0.34 -6.36
CA MET A 114 -19.49 0.07 -6.28
C MET A 114 -18.82 0.19 -7.65
N GLU A 115 -17.51 0.44 -7.65
CA GLU A 115 -16.73 0.37 -8.89
C GLU A 115 -16.66 -1.08 -9.41
N LYS A 116 -16.86 -1.27 -10.71
CA LYS A 116 -16.77 -2.57 -11.37
C LYS A 116 -15.44 -3.29 -11.11
N GLU A 117 -14.33 -2.58 -10.98
CA GLU A 117 -13.02 -3.17 -10.69
C GLU A 117 -12.86 -3.66 -9.24
N VAL A 118 -13.77 -3.27 -8.34
CA VAL A 118 -13.79 -3.68 -6.93
C VAL A 118 -14.67 -4.91 -6.72
N VAL A 119 -15.72 -5.07 -7.53
CA VAL A 119 -16.62 -6.23 -7.57
C VAL A 119 -15.94 -7.42 -8.25
#